data_AF-A0A957QBS4-F1
#
_entry.id   AF-A0A957QBS4-F1
#
_cell.length_a   1.000
_cell.length_b   1.000
_cell.length_c   1.000
_cell.angle_alpha   90.00
_cell.angle_beta   90.00
_cell.angle_gamma   90.00
#
_symmetry.space_group_name_H-M   'P 1'
#
loop_
_entity.id
_entity.type
_entity.pdbx_description
1 polymer ?
#
loop_
_entity_poly.entity_id
_entity_poly.type
_entity_poly.pdbx_seq_one_letter_code
_entity_poly.pdbx_strand_id
1 'polypeptide(L)'
;APGAIERVRIDPATLAVKYKIIGMDEWIESGDRGLGTGDRESGTESNNDDPPITNHQSPITARRRRRDAILNPELKTSGICGSGIIEAIAELFTAGVLAANGRFADFVHPRLRTGLGEGGGKAEFILAFPHETSNGQPVTVHSDDVRAIQLGKAALYAGAKLLMNRFDLSAVDKIVLAGGFGSYIDPKHAMILGLIPDCDLANVQAVGNAAGDGARMMLLDRTKRQEAQWAARWVRYIETAVEPTFQDEFVGAINIPHATDPFPNLADYLAECRAQWSPERQEAIAALENSGRTSRADREARRRERRERRKSTGVENS
;
A
#
# COMPACT_ATOMS: atom_id res chain seq x y z
N ALA A 1 -11.68 -1.92 -13.04
CA ALA A 1 -13.16 -2.01 -13.11
C ALA A 1 -13.71 -0.65 -12.70
N PRO A 2 -14.68 -0.08 -13.44
CA PRO A 2 -15.32 1.17 -13.03
C PRO A 2 -15.84 1.09 -11.58
N GLY A 3 -15.67 2.18 -10.83
CA GLY A 3 -16.11 2.27 -9.43
C GLY A 3 -15.20 1.63 -8.39
N ALA A 4 -14.11 0.95 -8.75
CA ALA A 4 -13.15 0.46 -7.76
C ALA A 4 -12.27 1.60 -7.23
N ILE A 5 -11.92 1.57 -5.94
CA ILE A 5 -10.99 2.51 -5.31
C ILE A 5 -9.60 2.37 -5.95
N GLU A 6 -9.06 3.47 -6.46
CA GLU A 6 -7.74 3.57 -7.08
C GLU A 6 -6.71 4.37 -6.27
N ARG A 7 -7.18 5.30 -5.42
CA ARG A 7 -6.36 6.10 -4.51
C ARG A 7 -6.99 6.15 -3.13
N VAL A 8 -6.17 6.18 -2.09
CA VAL A 8 -6.60 6.27 -0.69
C VAL A 8 -5.73 7.29 0.05
N ARG A 9 -6.34 8.08 0.92
CA ARG A 9 -5.64 8.92 1.91
C ARG A 9 -6.29 8.70 3.26
N ILE A 10 -5.47 8.52 4.29
CA ILE A 10 -5.92 8.38 5.68
C ILE A 10 -5.18 9.43 6.49
N ASP A 11 -5.94 10.33 7.10
CA ASP A 11 -5.37 11.36 7.96
C ASP A 11 -4.71 10.69 9.18
N PRO A 12 -3.41 10.90 9.43
CA PRO A 12 -2.69 10.21 10.50
C PRO A 12 -3.10 10.70 11.89
N ALA A 13 -3.75 11.86 12.04
CA ALA A 13 -4.24 12.37 13.31
C ALA A 13 -5.65 11.85 13.63
N THR A 14 -6.55 11.86 12.64
CA THR A 14 -7.99 11.64 12.82
C THR A 14 -8.51 10.32 12.27
N LEU A 15 -7.74 9.63 11.43
CA LEU A 15 -8.18 8.46 10.65
C LEU A 15 -9.35 8.76 9.69
N ALA A 16 -9.56 10.03 9.34
CA ALA A 16 -10.49 10.42 8.29
C ALA A 16 -10.01 9.83 6.95
N VAL A 17 -10.91 9.11 6.27
CA VAL A 17 -10.60 8.43 5.01
C VAL A 17 -11.12 9.25 3.84
N LYS A 18 -10.25 9.47 2.85
CA LYS A 18 -10.63 9.94 1.53
C LYS A 18 -10.20 8.92 0.49
N TYR A 19 -11.02 8.71 -0.53
CA TYR A 19 -10.66 7.81 -1.62
C TYR A 19 -11.10 8.35 -2.98
N LYS A 20 -10.43 7.89 -4.03
CA LYS A 20 -10.79 8.15 -5.43
C LYS A 20 -11.14 6.84 -6.11
N ILE A 21 -12.20 6.84 -6.92
CA ILE A 21 -12.65 5.65 -7.65
C ILE A 21 -12.41 5.79 -9.16
N ILE A 22 -12.11 4.67 -9.81
CA ILE A 22 -11.90 4.62 -11.26
C ILE A 22 -13.14 5.14 -11.99
N GLY A 23 -12.95 6.22 -12.75
CA GLY A 23 -14.03 6.88 -13.50
C GLY A 23 -14.53 8.18 -12.88
N MET A 24 -13.98 8.60 -11.73
CA MET A 24 -14.24 9.92 -11.12
C MET A 24 -12.95 10.65 -10.86
N ASP A 25 -12.90 11.96 -11.12
CA ASP A 25 -11.73 12.79 -10.85
C ASP A 25 -11.67 13.35 -9.44
N GLU A 26 -12.83 13.48 -8.78
CA GLU A 26 -12.99 14.07 -7.45
C GLU A 26 -12.70 13.06 -6.32
N TRP A 27 -12.17 13.55 -5.20
CA TRP A 27 -12.00 12.76 -3.98
C TRP A 27 -13.33 12.64 -3.23
N ILE A 28 -13.64 11.45 -2.75
CA ILE A 28 -14.80 11.17 -1.91
C ILE A 28 -14.33 11.17 -0.46
N GLU A 29 -14.94 12.02 0.36
CA GLU A 29 -14.76 11.99 1.81
C GLU A 29 -15.66 10.93 2.41
N SER A 30 -15.08 9.93 3.06
CA SER A 30 -15.86 8.87 3.67
C SER A 30 -16.35 9.30 5.04
N GLY A 31 -17.67 9.30 5.24
CA GLY A 31 -18.31 9.77 6.45
C GLY A 31 -19.06 8.65 7.16
N ASP A 32 -18.89 8.56 8.49
CA ASP A 32 -19.81 7.77 9.30
C ASP A 32 -21.11 8.55 9.44
N ARG A 33 -21.96 8.50 8.41
CA ARG A 33 -23.38 8.80 8.63
C ARG A 33 -23.88 7.65 9.48
N GLY A 34 -23.90 7.85 10.79
CA GLY A 34 -24.62 6.95 11.69
C GLY A 34 -25.96 6.63 11.05
N LEU A 35 -26.34 5.36 11.06
CA LEU A 35 -27.64 4.88 10.58
C LEU A 35 -28.75 5.61 11.36
N GLY A 36 -29.05 6.83 10.94
CA GLY A 36 -29.89 7.79 11.64
C GLY A 36 -31.27 7.78 11.02
N THR A 37 -32.25 7.47 11.87
CA THR A 37 -33.46 8.29 12.04
C THR A 37 -33.71 9.28 10.90
N GLY A 38 -34.77 9.01 10.14
CA GLY A 38 -35.19 9.86 9.04
C GLY A 38 -35.48 11.27 9.49
N ASP A 39 -34.58 12.20 9.16
CA ASP A 39 -34.86 13.62 9.22
C ASP A 39 -35.61 14.01 7.95
N ARG A 40 -36.91 14.24 8.14
CA ARG A 40 -37.75 15.01 7.22
C ARG A 40 -37.17 16.42 7.16
N GLU A 41 -36.77 16.84 5.97
CA GLU A 41 -36.57 18.24 5.65
C GLU A 41 -37.84 19.02 6.02
N SER A 42 -37.74 19.85 7.06
CA SER A 42 -38.71 20.90 7.35
C SER A 42 -38.20 22.16 6.70
N GLY A 43 -38.89 22.57 5.63
CA GLY A 43 -38.64 23.84 4.95
C GLY A 43 -38.86 25.00 5.91
N THR A 44 -37.85 25.86 6.03
CA THR A 44 -38.02 27.22 6.51
C THR A 44 -37.34 28.14 5.51
N GLU A 45 -38.16 28.83 4.71
CA GLU A 45 -37.75 29.97 3.91
C GLU A 45 -37.25 31.07 4.84
N SER A 46 -36.04 31.57 4.60
CA SER A 46 -35.66 32.92 5.03
C SER A 46 -34.86 33.57 3.91
N ASN A 47 -35.42 34.67 3.41
CA ASN A 47 -34.81 35.59 2.45
C ASN A 47 -33.58 36.26 3.09
N ASN A 48 -32.49 36.36 2.33
CA ASN A 48 -31.64 37.54 2.32
C ASN A 48 -30.87 37.61 1.00
N ASP A 49 -31.01 38.76 0.35
CA ASP A 49 -30.37 39.17 -0.89
C ASP A 49 -28.85 39.29 -0.75
N ASP A 50 -28.11 38.56 -1.57
CA ASP A 50 -26.76 38.92 -2.03
C ASP A 50 -26.61 38.55 -3.51
N PRO A 51 -26.01 39.40 -4.36
CA PRO A 51 -25.90 39.12 -5.79
C PRO A 51 -24.89 37.99 -6.04
N PRO A 52 -25.15 37.06 -6.99
CA PRO A 52 -24.27 35.93 -7.21
C PRO A 52 -22.97 36.38 -7.90
N ILE A 53 -21.84 36.13 -7.23
CA ILE A 53 -20.52 36.10 -7.87
C ILE A 53 -20.54 34.97 -8.89
N THR A 54 -20.69 35.31 -10.17
CA THR A 54 -20.69 34.35 -11.27
C THR A 54 -19.28 33.80 -11.45
N ASN A 55 -19.06 32.60 -10.90
CA ASN A 55 -17.87 31.81 -11.21
C ASN A 55 -17.95 31.36 -12.67
N HIS A 56 -17.24 32.06 -13.57
CA HIS A 56 -17.17 31.72 -14.99
C HIS A 56 -16.42 30.40 -15.18
N GLN A 57 -17.14 29.28 -15.06
CA GLN A 57 -16.62 27.97 -15.45
C GLN A 57 -16.52 27.89 -16.97
N SER A 58 -15.35 27.45 -17.46
CA SER A 58 -15.11 27.27 -18.90
C SER A 58 -16.14 26.31 -19.53
N PRO A 59 -16.61 26.57 -20.76
CA PRO A 59 -17.57 25.72 -21.48
C PRO A 59 -17.11 24.26 -21.62
N ILE A 60 -15.79 24.02 -21.59
CA ILE A 60 -15.17 22.70 -21.66
C ILE A 60 -15.45 21.91 -20.37
N THR A 61 -15.31 22.55 -19.22
CA THR A 61 -15.53 21.95 -17.89
C THR A 61 -17.00 21.61 -17.69
N ALA A 62 -17.92 22.49 -18.13
CA ALA A 62 -19.36 22.26 -18.08
C ALA A 62 -19.82 21.12 -19.00
N ARG A 63 -19.25 21.00 -20.21
CA ARG A 63 -19.52 19.88 -21.12
C ARG A 63 -19.00 18.55 -20.59
N ARG A 64 -17.81 18.54 -19.96
CA ARG A 64 -17.23 17.35 -19.32
C ARG A 64 -18.10 16.88 -18.15
N ARG A 65 -18.52 17.78 -17.25
CA ARG A 65 -19.46 17.47 -16.16
C ARG A 65 -20.80 16.92 -16.66
N ARG A 66 -21.41 17.52 -17.69
CA ARG A 66 -22.66 17.00 -18.27
C ARG A 66 -22.47 15.61 -18.87
N ARG A 67 -21.35 15.36 -19.57
CA ARG A 67 -21.03 14.04 -20.12
C ARG A 67 -20.85 13.01 -19.00
N ASP A 68 -20.11 13.37 -17.96
CA ASP A 68 -19.82 12.47 -16.84
C ASP A 68 -21.08 12.20 -15.99
N ALA A 69 -21.99 13.17 -15.83
CA ALA A 69 -23.30 12.98 -15.19
C ALA A 69 -24.29 12.13 -16.00
N ILE A 70 -24.20 12.14 -17.34
CA ILE A 70 -25.00 11.29 -18.23
C ILE A 70 -24.46 9.85 -18.24
N LEU A 71 -23.15 9.67 -18.07
CA LEU A 71 -22.49 8.36 -18.06
C LEU A 71 -22.49 7.68 -16.68
N ASN A 72 -22.53 8.45 -15.59
CA ASN A 72 -22.44 7.96 -14.20
C ASN A 72 -23.48 8.64 -13.28
N PRO A 73 -24.72 8.14 -13.19
CA PRO A 73 -25.61 8.51 -12.11
C PRO A 73 -25.05 7.89 -10.81
N GLU A 74 -24.56 8.73 -9.88
CA GLU A 74 -23.99 8.33 -8.57
C GLU A 74 -23.08 7.09 -8.62
N LEU A 75 -21.91 7.18 -9.29
CA LEU A 75 -20.95 6.09 -9.27
C LEU A 75 -20.46 5.87 -7.82
N LYS A 76 -20.97 4.82 -7.18
CA LYS A 76 -20.57 4.38 -5.84
C LYS A 76 -19.40 3.41 -5.90
N THR A 77 -18.69 3.28 -4.79
CA THR A 77 -17.54 2.36 -4.75
C THR A 77 -17.97 0.90 -4.83
N SER A 78 -17.27 0.11 -5.65
CA SER A 78 -17.56 -1.32 -5.86
C SER A 78 -16.52 -2.26 -5.27
N GLY A 79 -15.39 -1.73 -4.78
CA GLY A 79 -14.27 -2.52 -4.25
C GLY A 79 -12.96 -1.76 -4.31
N ILE A 80 -11.84 -2.48 -4.27
CA ILE A 80 -10.47 -1.92 -4.29
C ILE A 80 -9.73 -2.50 -5.51
N CYS A 81 -9.02 -1.67 -6.27
CA CYS A 81 -8.15 -2.15 -7.34
C CYS A 81 -6.70 -2.34 -6.86
N GLY A 82 -5.82 -2.84 -7.73
CA GLY A 82 -4.42 -3.12 -7.39
C GLY A 82 -3.63 -1.90 -6.87
N SER A 83 -3.80 -0.72 -7.47
CA SER A 83 -3.15 0.50 -6.94
C SER A 83 -3.80 0.95 -5.62
N GLY A 84 -5.12 0.81 -5.51
CA GLY A 84 -5.88 1.19 -4.32
C GLY A 84 -5.48 0.40 -3.07
N ILE A 85 -5.22 -0.91 -3.19
CA ILE A 85 -4.83 -1.74 -2.02
C ILE A 85 -3.40 -1.43 -1.56
N ILE A 86 -2.50 -1.10 -2.50
CA ILE A 86 -1.13 -0.67 -2.20
C ILE A 86 -1.15 0.65 -1.45
N GLU A 87 -1.91 1.64 -1.93
CA GLU A 87 -2.05 2.91 -1.22
C GLU A 87 -2.73 2.74 0.13
N ALA A 88 -3.82 1.95 0.21
CA ALA A 88 -4.53 1.72 1.46
C ALA A 88 -3.62 1.15 2.55
N ILE A 89 -2.79 0.15 2.25
CA ILE A 89 -1.90 -0.46 3.24
C ILE A 89 -0.78 0.49 3.64
N ALA A 90 -0.19 1.22 2.69
CA ALA A 90 0.81 2.23 2.98
C ALA A 90 0.24 3.35 3.88
N GLU A 91 -0.97 3.81 3.59
CA GLU A 91 -1.69 4.82 4.39
C GLU A 91 -2.05 4.30 5.78
N LEU A 92 -2.52 3.07 5.91
CA LEU A 92 -2.80 2.43 7.21
C LEU A 92 -1.54 2.30 8.06
N PHE A 93 -0.39 2.00 7.44
CA PHE A 93 0.90 1.98 8.12
C PHE A 93 1.32 3.39 8.58
N THR A 94 1.26 4.39 7.71
CA THR A 94 1.61 5.77 8.08
C THR A 94 0.66 6.39 9.11
N ALA A 95 -0.60 5.93 9.13
CA ALA A 95 -1.59 6.37 10.11
C ALA A 95 -1.52 5.59 11.45
N GLY A 96 -0.55 4.69 11.63
CA GLY A 96 -0.39 3.94 12.88
C GLY A 96 -1.52 2.93 13.15
N VAL A 97 -2.21 2.49 12.09
CA VAL A 97 -3.22 1.42 12.16
C VAL A 97 -2.54 0.05 11.97
N LEU A 98 -1.46 -0.01 11.19
CA LEU A 98 -0.64 -1.20 11.01
C LEU A 98 0.75 -1.01 11.63
N ALA A 99 1.20 -2.02 12.38
CA ALA A 99 2.60 -2.15 12.75
C ALA A 99 3.45 -2.58 11.56
N ALA A 100 4.78 -2.42 11.64
CA ALA A 100 5.70 -2.80 10.56
C ALA A 100 5.56 -4.28 10.15
N ASN A 101 5.19 -5.17 11.05
CA ASN A 101 4.95 -6.59 10.75
C ASN A 101 3.60 -6.88 10.08
N GLY A 102 2.77 -5.87 9.81
CA GLY A 102 1.45 -6.00 9.18
C GLY A 102 0.31 -6.34 10.12
N ARG A 103 0.54 -6.37 11.44
CA ARG A 103 -0.54 -6.55 12.43
C ARG A 103 -1.28 -5.23 12.65
N PHE A 104 -2.61 -5.31 12.75
CA PHE A 104 -3.44 -4.19 13.18
C PHE A 104 -3.17 -3.85 14.64
N ALA A 105 -2.98 -2.56 14.92
CA ALA A 105 -2.95 -2.02 16.28
C ALA A 105 -4.31 -2.24 16.95
N ASP A 106 -4.29 -2.45 18.26
CA ASP A 106 -5.49 -2.71 19.05
C ASP A 106 -5.91 -1.45 19.79
N PHE A 107 -6.89 -0.74 19.24
CA PHE A 107 -7.49 0.47 19.81
C PHE A 107 -8.92 0.61 19.31
N VAL A 108 -9.76 1.38 20.02
CA VAL A 108 -11.17 1.53 19.66
C VAL A 108 -11.34 2.61 18.60
N HIS A 109 -11.90 2.25 17.45
CA HIS A 109 -12.26 3.22 16.40
C HIS A 109 -13.41 2.71 15.52
N PRO A 110 -14.36 3.56 15.06
CA PRO A 110 -15.52 3.12 14.28
C PRO A 110 -15.19 2.34 13.00
N ARG A 111 -14.02 2.63 12.39
CA ARG A 111 -13.55 1.95 11.18
C ARG A 111 -12.72 0.71 11.45
N LEU A 112 -12.24 0.49 12.67
CA LEU A 112 -11.32 -0.60 13.00
C LEU A 112 -12.07 -1.68 13.77
N ARG A 113 -11.99 -2.91 13.26
CA ARG A 113 -12.54 -4.09 13.94
C ARG A 113 -11.41 -5.06 14.19
N THR A 114 -10.96 -5.17 15.44
CA THR A 114 -10.02 -6.20 15.90
C THR A 114 -10.85 -7.32 16.54
N GLY A 115 -10.91 -8.49 15.90
CA GLY A 115 -11.86 -9.56 16.24
C GLY A 115 -11.57 -10.30 17.56
N LEU A 116 -11.61 -9.59 18.69
CA LEU A 116 -11.49 -10.13 20.05
C LEU A 116 -12.86 -10.39 20.71
N GLY A 117 -13.97 -10.38 19.97
CA GLY A 117 -15.29 -10.86 20.42
C GLY A 117 -15.52 -12.34 20.07
N GLU A 118 -16.50 -12.99 20.72
CA GLU A 118 -16.81 -14.45 20.71
C GLU A 118 -17.04 -15.13 19.33
N GLY A 119 -16.74 -14.49 18.21
CA GLY A 119 -16.83 -15.02 16.84
C GLY A 119 -15.51 -15.14 16.05
N GLY A 120 -14.35 -14.77 16.62
CA GLY A 120 -13.03 -15.05 16.01
C GLY A 120 -12.76 -14.39 14.65
N GLY A 121 -13.34 -13.22 14.38
CA GLY A 121 -13.16 -12.49 13.12
C GLY A 121 -11.72 -12.02 12.88
N LYS A 122 -11.31 -11.95 11.60
CA LYS A 122 -10.03 -11.35 11.20
C LYS A 122 -10.07 -9.84 11.39
N ALA A 123 -8.94 -9.23 11.76
CA ALA A 123 -8.85 -7.79 11.90
C ALA A 123 -9.07 -7.10 10.54
N GLU A 124 -9.85 -6.02 10.53
CA GLU A 124 -10.17 -5.27 9.31
C GLU A 124 -10.36 -3.77 9.56
N PHE A 125 -10.11 -2.97 8.53
CA PHE A 125 -10.34 -1.53 8.53
C PHE A 125 -11.29 -1.12 7.40
N ILE A 126 -12.32 -0.33 7.72
CA ILE A 126 -13.35 0.13 6.78
C ILE A 126 -12.86 1.37 6.03
N LEU A 127 -12.65 1.24 4.72
CA LEU A 127 -12.37 2.37 3.83
C LEU A 127 -13.65 3.09 3.40
N ALA A 128 -14.71 2.33 3.10
CA ALA A 128 -16.01 2.88 2.73
C ALA A 128 -17.16 2.13 3.41
N PHE A 129 -18.12 2.89 3.94
CA PHE A 129 -19.30 2.37 4.63
C PHE A 129 -20.36 1.88 3.65
N PRO A 130 -21.29 0.99 4.07
CA PRO A 130 -22.34 0.42 3.21
C PRO A 130 -23.11 1.42 2.34
N HIS A 131 -23.43 2.60 2.87
CA HIS A 131 -24.21 3.61 2.16
C HIS A 131 -23.44 4.28 1.00
N GLU A 132 -22.12 4.18 1.03
CA GLU A 132 -21.18 4.74 0.05
C GLU A 132 -20.87 3.74 -1.08
N THR A 133 -21.30 2.48 -0.95
CA THR A 133 -20.95 1.41 -1.89
C THR A 133 -22.12 1.03 -2.79
N SER A 134 -21.81 0.44 -3.95
CA SER A 134 -22.82 0.06 -4.95
C SER A 134 -23.61 -1.19 -4.58
N ASN A 135 -23.07 -2.02 -3.67
CA ASN A 135 -23.66 -3.29 -3.26
C ASN A 135 -24.20 -3.27 -1.81
N GLY A 136 -24.13 -2.12 -1.12
CA GLY A 136 -24.60 -1.98 0.25
C GLY A 136 -23.76 -2.74 1.28
N GLN A 137 -22.55 -3.19 0.93
CA GLN A 137 -21.60 -3.83 1.84
C GLN A 137 -20.39 -2.90 2.05
N PRO A 138 -19.75 -2.90 3.23
CA PRO A 138 -18.57 -2.08 3.45
C PRO A 138 -17.40 -2.55 2.57
N VAL A 139 -16.56 -1.61 2.13
CA VAL A 139 -15.27 -1.93 1.52
C VAL A 139 -14.20 -1.87 2.61
N THR A 140 -13.60 -3.00 2.93
CA THR A 140 -12.61 -3.14 4.01
C THR A 140 -11.28 -3.71 3.52
N VAL A 141 -10.22 -3.43 4.29
CA VAL A 141 -8.90 -4.06 4.16
C VAL A 141 -8.73 -5.03 5.33
N HIS A 142 -8.56 -6.32 5.04
CA HIS A 142 -8.39 -7.37 6.04
C HIS A 142 -6.91 -7.67 6.31
N SER A 143 -6.64 -8.33 7.44
CA SER A 143 -5.32 -8.88 7.76
C SER A 143 -4.76 -9.82 6.68
N ASP A 144 -5.62 -10.57 6.00
CA ASP A 144 -5.21 -11.45 4.90
C ASP A 144 -4.76 -10.66 3.66
N ASP A 145 -5.42 -9.54 3.37
CA ASP A 145 -5.05 -8.65 2.26
C ASP A 145 -3.67 -8.04 2.54
N VAL A 146 -3.46 -7.56 3.78
CA VAL A 146 -2.15 -7.08 4.24
C VAL A 146 -1.10 -8.17 4.07
N ARG A 147 -1.40 -9.41 4.48
CA ARG A 147 -0.46 -10.52 4.37
C ARG A 147 -0.14 -10.88 2.91
N ALA A 148 -1.12 -10.87 2.02
CA ALA A 148 -0.92 -11.14 0.59
C ALA A 148 -0.02 -10.07 -0.04
N ILE A 149 -0.25 -8.81 0.29
CA ILE A 149 0.58 -7.69 -0.20
C ILE A 149 2.00 -7.76 0.36
N GLN A 150 2.18 -8.08 1.65
CA GLN A 150 3.51 -8.30 2.24
C GLN A 150 4.30 -9.38 1.51
N LEU A 151 3.66 -10.51 1.18
CA LEU A 151 4.33 -11.60 0.45
C LEU A 151 4.73 -11.18 -0.97
N GLY A 152 3.83 -10.51 -1.68
CA GLY A 152 4.10 -10.01 -3.04
C GLY A 152 5.21 -8.96 -3.07
N LYS A 153 5.16 -7.98 -2.17
CA LYS A 153 6.15 -6.91 -2.10
C LYS A 153 7.51 -7.42 -1.62
N ALA A 154 7.54 -8.38 -0.69
CA ALA A 154 8.78 -8.99 -0.21
C ALA A 154 9.53 -9.72 -1.33
N ALA A 155 8.82 -10.40 -2.23
CA ALA A 155 9.45 -11.06 -3.38
C ALA A 155 10.12 -10.06 -4.34
N LEU A 156 9.46 -8.93 -4.60
CA LEU A 156 9.99 -7.87 -5.47
C LEU A 156 11.22 -7.19 -4.86
N TYR A 157 11.13 -6.80 -3.58
CA TYR A 157 12.24 -6.19 -2.86
C TYR A 157 13.44 -7.14 -2.73
N ALA A 158 13.21 -8.40 -2.35
CA ALA A 158 14.28 -9.40 -2.23
C ALA A 158 14.98 -9.65 -3.57
N GLY A 159 14.24 -9.66 -4.68
CA GLY A 159 14.81 -9.73 -6.02
C GLY A 159 15.71 -8.54 -6.34
N ALA A 160 15.25 -7.32 -6.06
CA ALA A 160 16.06 -6.10 -6.26
C ALA A 160 17.31 -6.11 -5.37
N LYS A 161 17.16 -6.43 -4.08
CA LYS A 161 18.24 -6.47 -3.10
C LYS A 161 19.30 -7.50 -3.43
N LEU A 162 18.89 -8.67 -3.91
CA LEU A 162 19.80 -9.72 -4.37
C LEU A 162 20.67 -9.23 -5.52
N LEU A 163 20.08 -8.53 -6.50
CA LEU A 163 20.83 -7.94 -7.60
C LEU A 163 21.77 -6.84 -7.09
N MET A 164 21.30 -5.96 -6.22
CA MET A 164 22.13 -4.92 -5.58
C MET A 164 23.35 -5.53 -4.89
N ASN A 165 23.16 -6.54 -4.04
CA ASN A 165 24.24 -7.24 -3.35
C ASN A 165 25.24 -7.87 -4.33
N ARG A 166 24.76 -8.44 -5.44
CA ARG A 166 25.61 -9.05 -6.47
C ARG A 166 26.47 -8.03 -7.22
N PHE A 167 25.97 -6.81 -7.36
CA PHE A 167 26.70 -5.68 -7.96
C PHE A 167 27.42 -4.82 -6.92
N ASP A 168 27.43 -5.21 -5.64
CA ASP A 168 28.00 -4.47 -4.51
C ASP A 168 27.45 -3.03 -4.41
N LEU A 169 26.14 -2.90 -4.62
CA LEU A 169 25.42 -1.62 -4.59
C LEU A 169 24.71 -1.43 -3.25
N SER A 170 24.94 -0.28 -2.61
CA SER A 170 24.23 0.13 -1.40
C SER A 170 22.99 0.97 -1.68
N ALA A 171 22.89 1.56 -2.87
CA ALA A 171 21.79 2.45 -3.28
C ALA A 171 21.53 2.33 -4.79
N VAL A 172 20.39 2.85 -5.23
CA VAL A 172 20.01 2.96 -6.65
C VAL A 172 19.73 4.40 -7.02
N ASP A 173 20.28 4.86 -8.15
CA ASP A 173 20.11 6.25 -8.59
C ASP A 173 18.74 6.51 -9.23
N LYS A 174 18.16 5.47 -9.86
CA LYS A 174 16.92 5.58 -10.64
C LYS A 174 16.14 4.27 -10.61
N ILE A 175 14.82 4.39 -10.45
CA ILE A 175 13.89 3.24 -10.50
C ILE A 175 12.87 3.48 -11.61
N VAL A 176 12.68 2.47 -12.45
CA VAL A 176 11.72 2.49 -13.55
C VAL A 176 10.71 1.37 -13.35
N LEU A 177 9.46 1.73 -13.04
CA LEU A 177 8.35 0.81 -12.81
C LEU A 177 7.60 0.58 -14.13
N ALA A 178 7.64 -0.65 -14.61
CA ALA A 178 6.94 -1.09 -15.81
C ALA A 178 5.86 -2.14 -15.51
N GLY A 179 4.99 -2.39 -16.48
CA GLY A 179 3.90 -3.36 -16.41
C GLY A 179 2.59 -2.75 -15.92
N GLY A 180 1.48 -3.49 -16.12
CA GLY A 180 0.13 -3.02 -15.77
C GLY A 180 -0.05 -2.69 -14.29
N PHE A 181 0.75 -3.32 -13.42
CA PHE A 181 0.84 -2.99 -12.00
C PHE A 181 1.62 -1.69 -11.79
N GLY A 182 2.77 -1.51 -12.43
CA GLY A 182 3.63 -0.32 -12.30
C GLY A 182 3.04 0.97 -12.89
N SER A 183 2.14 0.90 -13.88
CA SER A 183 1.59 2.08 -14.59
C SER A 183 0.86 3.10 -13.69
N TYR A 184 0.27 2.65 -12.58
CA TYR A 184 -0.64 3.47 -11.76
C TYR A 184 -0.21 3.53 -10.28
N ILE A 185 0.89 2.89 -9.91
CA ILE A 185 1.39 2.91 -8.55
C ILE A 185 2.07 4.25 -8.29
N ASP A 186 1.69 4.87 -7.18
CA ASP A 186 2.35 6.06 -6.68
C ASP A 186 3.77 5.70 -6.15
N PRO A 187 4.84 6.36 -6.62
CA PRO A 187 6.21 6.08 -6.20
C PRO A 187 6.43 6.14 -4.68
N LYS A 188 5.81 7.11 -4.00
CA LYS A 188 5.96 7.28 -2.56
C LYS A 188 5.30 6.12 -1.81
N HIS A 189 4.10 5.70 -2.19
CA HIS A 189 3.43 4.55 -1.58
C HIS A 189 4.17 3.23 -1.86
N ALA A 190 4.74 3.08 -3.06
CA ALA A 190 5.60 1.93 -3.36
C ALA A 190 6.81 1.86 -2.42
N MET A 191 7.46 3.01 -2.17
CA MET A 191 8.61 3.09 -1.27
C MET A 191 8.19 2.88 0.20
N ILE A 192 7.08 3.49 0.66
CA ILE A 192 6.54 3.30 2.02
C ILE A 192 6.22 1.83 2.28
N LEU A 193 5.63 1.14 1.31
CA LEU A 193 5.33 -0.28 1.44
C LEU A 193 6.61 -1.14 1.47
N GLY A 194 7.72 -0.63 0.94
CA GLY A 194 8.93 -1.40 0.65
C GLY A 194 8.77 -2.33 -0.54
N LEU A 195 8.00 -1.90 -1.55
CA LEU A 195 7.91 -2.57 -2.85
C LEU A 195 9.20 -2.38 -3.66
N ILE A 196 9.85 -1.24 -3.44
CA ILE A 196 11.09 -0.81 -4.09
C ILE A 196 12.14 -0.43 -3.03
N PRO A 197 13.44 -0.55 -3.35
CA PRO A 197 14.51 0.04 -2.55
C PRO A 197 14.33 1.54 -2.37
N ASP A 198 14.96 2.08 -1.32
CA ASP A 198 15.02 3.52 -1.09
C ASP A 198 15.71 4.23 -2.27
N CYS A 199 15.10 5.30 -2.75
CA CYS A 199 15.56 6.11 -3.88
C CYS A 199 14.96 7.51 -3.77
N ASP A 200 15.62 8.50 -4.34
CA ASP A 200 15.01 9.81 -4.52
C ASP A 200 13.75 9.68 -5.38
N LEU A 201 12.60 10.09 -4.83
CA LEU A 201 11.30 10.00 -5.50
C LEU A 201 11.28 10.73 -6.85
N ALA A 202 12.10 11.77 -7.04
CA ALA A 202 12.24 12.45 -8.32
C ALA A 202 12.82 11.54 -9.42
N ASN A 203 13.53 10.48 -9.02
CA ASN A 203 14.14 9.49 -9.91
C ASN A 203 13.35 8.16 -9.96
N VAL A 204 12.13 8.13 -9.42
CA VAL A 204 11.24 6.97 -9.53
C VAL A 204 10.12 7.29 -10.53
N GLN A 205 10.09 6.56 -11.65
CA GLN A 205 9.11 6.80 -12.73
C GLN A 205 8.34 5.55 -13.12
N ALA A 206 7.04 5.69 -13.35
CA ALA A 206 6.22 4.68 -13.99
C ALA A 206 6.21 4.88 -15.51
N VAL A 207 6.60 3.85 -16.27
CA VAL A 207 6.66 3.88 -17.75
C VAL A 207 5.55 3.07 -18.42
N GLY A 208 4.66 2.50 -17.62
CA GLY A 208 3.53 1.74 -18.11
C GLY A 208 3.90 0.42 -18.81
N ASN A 209 3.21 0.08 -19.89
CA ASN A 209 3.43 -1.18 -20.61
C ASN A 209 4.67 -1.12 -21.52
N ALA A 210 5.85 -1.14 -20.92
CA ALA A 210 7.13 -1.10 -21.63
C ALA A 210 7.30 -2.25 -22.64
N ALA A 211 6.74 -3.43 -22.37
CA ALA A 211 6.78 -4.56 -23.31
C ALA A 211 5.98 -4.25 -24.59
N GLY A 212 4.78 -3.68 -24.43
CA GLY A 212 3.93 -3.26 -25.56
C GLY A 212 4.57 -2.12 -26.37
N ASP A 213 5.14 -1.13 -25.70
CA ASP A 213 5.84 -0.03 -26.38
C ASP A 213 7.10 -0.51 -27.12
N GLY A 214 7.89 -1.39 -26.49
CA GLY A 214 9.03 -2.04 -27.14
C GLY A 214 8.63 -2.84 -28.39
N ALA A 215 7.51 -3.57 -28.35
CA ALA A 215 6.99 -4.29 -29.50
C ALA A 215 6.62 -3.35 -30.66
N ARG A 216 5.98 -2.22 -30.35
CA ARG A 216 5.64 -1.19 -31.36
C ARG A 216 6.90 -0.57 -31.97
N MET A 217 7.90 -0.25 -31.15
CA MET A 217 9.19 0.27 -31.63
C MET A 217 9.87 -0.71 -32.58
N MET A 218 9.97 -1.99 -32.20
CA MET A 218 10.57 -3.02 -33.05
C MET A 218 9.77 -3.31 -34.32
N LEU A 219 8.44 -3.12 -34.31
CA LEU A 219 7.61 -3.30 -35.50
C LEU A 219 7.91 -2.22 -36.55
N LEU A 220 8.06 -0.97 -36.11
CA LEU A 220 8.21 0.21 -36.97
C LEU A 220 9.67 0.53 -37.35
N ASP A 221 10.64 0.06 -36.57
CA ASP A 221 12.06 0.38 -36.76
C ASP A 221 12.94 -0.89 -36.70
N ARG A 222 13.60 -1.19 -37.83
CA ARG A 222 14.52 -2.34 -37.97
C ARG A 222 15.78 -2.18 -37.11
N THR A 223 16.26 -0.97 -36.91
CA THR A 223 17.40 -0.67 -36.03
C THR A 223 17.03 -0.97 -34.58
N LYS A 224 15.83 -0.58 -34.14
CA LYS A 224 15.33 -0.94 -32.79
C LYS A 224 15.17 -2.44 -32.59
N ARG A 225 14.79 -3.16 -33.64
CA ARG A 225 14.75 -4.64 -33.62
C ARG A 225 16.14 -5.25 -33.42
N GLN A 226 17.16 -4.71 -34.08
CA GLN A 226 18.55 -5.15 -33.91
C GLN A 226 19.09 -4.80 -32.52
N GLU A 227 18.79 -3.60 -32.02
CA GLU A 227 19.14 -3.16 -30.66
C GLU A 227 18.56 -4.09 -29.59
N ALA A 228 17.28 -4.46 -29.71
CA ALA A 228 16.63 -5.40 -28.80
C ALA A 228 17.27 -6.80 -28.84
N GLN A 229 17.63 -7.30 -30.03
CA GLN A 229 18.34 -8.56 -30.17
C GLN A 229 19.74 -8.52 -29.55
N TRP A 230 20.44 -7.40 -29.70
CA TRP A 230 21.73 -7.18 -29.03
C TRP A 230 21.55 -7.19 -27.51
N ALA A 231 20.63 -6.38 -26.97
CA ALA A 231 20.39 -6.28 -25.54
C ALA A 231 20.01 -7.63 -24.91
N ALA A 232 19.17 -8.43 -25.58
CA ALA A 232 18.77 -9.75 -25.11
C ALA A 232 19.96 -10.71 -24.90
N ARG A 233 21.06 -10.56 -25.65
CA ARG A 233 22.27 -11.40 -25.51
C ARG A 233 23.07 -11.09 -24.25
N TRP A 234 22.85 -9.91 -23.64
CA TRP A 234 23.54 -9.49 -22.42
C TRP A 234 22.73 -9.76 -21.15
N VAL A 235 21.49 -10.24 -21.28
CA VAL A 235 20.65 -10.60 -20.14
C VAL A 235 21.18 -11.88 -19.50
N ARG A 236 21.64 -11.77 -18.26
CA ARG A 236 21.96 -12.92 -17.42
C ARG A 236 20.79 -13.23 -16.51
N TYR A 237 20.22 -14.42 -16.67
CA TYR A 237 19.20 -14.92 -15.75
C TYR A 237 19.82 -15.30 -14.41
N ILE A 238 19.18 -14.89 -13.33
CA ILE A 238 19.51 -15.26 -11.96
C ILE A 238 18.31 -15.98 -11.39
N GLU A 239 18.51 -17.25 -10.99
CA GLU A 239 17.47 -18.07 -10.41
C GLU A 239 17.36 -17.81 -8.92
N THR A 240 16.36 -17.03 -8.51
CA THR A 240 16.19 -16.61 -7.10
C THR A 240 15.97 -17.79 -6.14
N ALA A 241 15.36 -18.89 -6.62
CA ALA A 241 15.01 -20.03 -5.78
C ALA A 241 16.22 -20.79 -5.22
N VAL A 242 17.39 -20.70 -5.88
CA VAL A 242 18.63 -21.38 -5.45
C VAL A 242 19.62 -20.43 -4.78
N GLU A 243 19.30 -19.14 -4.72
CA GLU A 243 20.18 -18.14 -4.14
C GLU A 243 20.12 -18.19 -2.60
N PRO A 244 21.24 -18.50 -1.91
CA PRO A 244 21.23 -18.79 -0.48
C PRO A 244 20.67 -17.66 0.40
N THR A 245 20.86 -16.41 -0.01
CA THR A 245 20.43 -15.23 0.75
C THR A 245 19.00 -14.80 0.46
N PHE A 246 18.34 -15.34 -0.58
CA PHE A 246 17.02 -14.88 -0.99
C PHE A 246 15.99 -15.00 0.14
N GLN A 247 16.03 -16.09 0.90
CA GLN A 247 15.11 -16.31 2.01
C GLN A 247 15.30 -15.28 3.14
N ASP A 248 16.55 -14.88 3.42
CA ASP A 248 16.85 -13.89 4.45
C ASP A 248 16.38 -12.50 4.01
N GLU A 249 16.65 -12.12 2.75
CA GLU A 249 16.16 -10.87 2.17
C GLU A 249 14.63 -10.83 2.12
N PHE A 250 13.99 -11.94 1.75
CA PHE A 250 12.53 -12.07 1.73
C PHE A 250 11.93 -11.87 3.13
N VAL A 251 12.50 -12.50 4.16
CA VAL A 251 12.01 -12.36 5.54
C VAL A 251 12.17 -10.93 6.05
N GLY A 252 13.30 -10.29 5.76
CA GLY A 252 13.51 -8.87 6.08
C GLY A 252 12.50 -7.96 5.38
N ALA A 253 12.19 -8.28 4.12
CA ALA A 253 11.27 -7.54 3.29
C ALA A 253 9.79 -7.82 3.56
N ILE A 254 9.41 -8.71 4.49
CA ILE A 254 8.01 -8.84 4.93
C ILE A 254 7.56 -7.59 5.70
N ASN A 255 8.44 -7.02 6.52
CA ASN A 255 8.14 -5.83 7.31
C ASN A 255 7.98 -4.60 6.41
N ILE A 256 7.16 -3.63 6.80
CA ILE A 256 6.91 -2.37 6.08
C ILE A 256 7.75 -1.24 6.72
N PRO A 257 8.61 -0.51 5.96
CA PRO A 257 9.04 -0.82 4.58
C PRO A 257 10.01 -2.01 4.51
N HIS A 258 10.86 -2.20 5.53
CA HIS A 258 11.76 -3.36 5.69
C HIS A 258 12.12 -3.54 7.17
N ALA A 259 12.64 -4.69 7.56
CA ALA A 259 13.05 -4.97 8.95
C ALA A 259 14.40 -4.36 9.35
N THR A 260 15.24 -3.97 8.38
CA THR A 260 16.68 -3.70 8.59
C THR A 260 17.24 -2.69 7.61
N ASP A 261 16.86 -2.77 6.33
CA ASP A 261 17.32 -1.83 5.33
C ASP A 261 16.84 -0.40 5.64
N PRO A 262 17.71 0.60 5.48
CA PRO A 262 17.38 1.98 5.77
C PRO A 262 16.57 2.60 4.63
N PHE A 263 15.64 3.49 4.99
CA PHE A 263 14.87 4.30 4.04
C PHE A 263 15.04 5.80 4.37
N PRO A 264 16.25 6.37 4.17
CA PRO A 264 16.52 7.76 4.51
C PRO A 264 15.61 8.74 3.78
N ASN A 265 15.20 8.46 2.53
CA ASN A 265 14.28 9.33 1.78
C ASN A 265 12.85 9.33 2.34
N LEU A 266 12.52 8.43 3.27
CA LEU A 266 11.24 8.40 3.99
C LEU A 266 11.34 8.79 5.46
N ALA A 267 12.55 8.90 6.03
CA ALA A 267 12.73 8.98 7.47
C ALA A 267 11.97 10.16 8.11
N ASP A 268 12.11 11.35 7.53
CA ASP A 268 11.45 12.56 8.03
C ASP A 268 9.93 12.45 7.89
N TYR A 269 9.44 12.00 6.73
CA TYR A 269 8.01 11.82 6.50
C TYR A 269 7.37 10.81 7.46
N LEU A 270 8.02 9.66 7.71
CA LEU A 270 7.51 8.67 8.64
C LEU A 270 7.54 9.18 10.10
N ALA A 271 8.54 9.98 10.46
CA ALA A 271 8.60 10.64 11.76
C ALA A 271 7.48 11.66 11.95
N GLU A 272 7.20 12.49 10.94
CA GLU A 272 6.10 13.45 10.91
C GLU A 272 4.73 12.77 11.05
N CYS A 273 4.52 11.65 10.34
CA CYS A 273 3.31 10.85 10.48
C CYS A 273 3.17 10.30 11.91
N ARG A 274 4.24 9.71 12.46
CA ARG A 274 4.24 9.13 13.81
C ARG A 274 3.97 10.18 14.90
N ALA A 275 4.45 11.41 14.72
CA ALA A 275 4.20 12.51 15.65
C ALA A 275 2.71 12.91 15.75
N GLN A 276 1.90 12.58 14.73
CA GLN A 276 0.47 12.89 14.70
C GLN A 276 -0.40 11.80 15.34
N TRP A 277 0.17 10.65 15.68
CA TRP A 277 -0.59 9.56 16.27
C TRP A 277 -1.04 9.89 17.69
N SER A 278 -2.25 9.46 18.05
CA SER A 278 -2.73 9.55 19.42
C SER A 278 -1.87 8.69 20.36
N PRO A 279 -1.78 9.03 21.67
CA PRO A 279 -1.01 8.25 22.64
C PRO A 279 -1.41 6.77 22.68
N GLU A 280 -2.71 6.48 22.62
CA GLU A 280 -3.26 5.10 22.56
C GLU A 280 -2.71 4.33 21.34
N ARG A 281 -2.66 4.97 20.16
CA ARG A 281 -2.10 4.34 18.95
C ARG A 281 -0.61 4.11 19.05
N GLN A 282 0.13 5.06 19.63
CA GLN A 282 1.57 4.90 19.86
C GLN A 282 1.86 3.70 20.78
N GLU A 283 1.10 3.57 21.87
CA GLU A 283 1.22 2.44 22.81
C GLU A 283 0.85 1.10 22.14
N ALA A 284 -0.27 1.06 21.41
CA ALA A 284 -0.72 -0.14 20.71
C ALA A 284 0.32 -0.64 19.68
N ILE A 285 0.92 0.27 18.90
CA ILE A 285 1.98 -0.06 17.95
C ILE A 285 3.25 -0.53 18.69
N ALA A 286 3.66 0.16 19.75
CA ALA A 286 4.84 -0.22 20.53
C ALA A 286 4.69 -1.62 21.15
N ALA A 287 3.50 -1.97 21.64
CA ALA A 287 3.19 -3.31 22.16
C ALA A 287 3.38 -4.40 21.09
N LEU A 288 2.93 -4.15 19.86
CA LEU A 288 3.10 -5.07 18.74
C LEU A 288 4.58 -5.24 18.33
N GLU A 289 5.33 -4.15 18.26
CA GLU A 289 6.76 -4.17 17.93
C GLU A 289 7.59 -4.92 18.98
N ASN A 290 7.26 -4.75 20.26
CA ASN A 290 7.94 -5.43 21.37
C ASN A 290 7.56 -6.92 21.48
N SER A 291 6.31 -7.28 21.16
CA SER A 291 5.88 -8.70 21.14
C SER A 291 6.64 -9.56 20.12
N GLY A 292 7.21 -8.95 19.07
CA GLY A 292 8.06 -9.63 18.10
C GLY A 292 9.50 -9.84 18.59
N ARG A 293 10.04 -8.92 19.41
CA ARG A 293 11.43 -8.92 19.88
C ARG A 293 11.71 -9.99 20.94
N THR A 294 10.75 -10.29 21.81
CA THR A 294 10.85 -11.41 22.76
C THR A 294 11.06 -12.74 22.04
N SER A 295 10.52 -12.91 20.83
CA SER A 295 10.67 -14.16 20.06
C SER A 295 12.07 -14.39 19.49
N ARG A 296 12.86 -13.36 19.16
CA ARG A 296 14.19 -13.54 18.54
C ARG A 296 15.23 -13.93 19.59
N ALA A 297 15.24 -13.23 20.73
CA ALA A 297 16.07 -13.59 21.88
C ALA A 297 15.70 -14.98 22.42
N ASP A 298 14.42 -15.32 22.52
CA ASP A 298 13.97 -16.65 22.94
C ASP A 298 14.30 -17.74 21.92
N ARG A 299 14.24 -17.46 20.62
CA ARG A 299 14.65 -18.42 19.57
C ARG A 299 16.15 -18.64 19.56
N GLU A 300 16.95 -17.60 19.77
CA GLU A 300 18.41 -17.71 19.89
C GLU A 300 18.80 -18.43 21.19
N ALA A 301 18.13 -18.15 22.31
CA ALA A 301 18.28 -18.87 23.57
C ALA A 301 17.92 -20.35 23.43
N ARG A 302 16.78 -20.69 22.80
CA ARG A 302 16.37 -22.08 22.53
C ARG A 302 17.30 -22.78 21.54
N ARG A 303 17.87 -22.06 20.55
CA ARG A 303 18.90 -22.60 19.64
C ARG A 303 20.21 -22.89 20.37
N ARG A 304 20.60 -22.02 21.31
CA ARG A 304 21.79 -22.21 22.17
C ARG A 304 21.60 -23.40 23.09
N GLU A 305 20.45 -23.49 23.76
CA GLU A 305 20.09 -24.61 24.64
C GLU A 305 20.04 -25.95 23.88
N ARG A 306 19.49 -25.98 22.66
CA ARG A 306 19.49 -27.17 21.79
C ARG A 306 20.89 -27.58 21.33
N ARG A 307 21.78 -26.62 21.06
CA ARG A 307 23.19 -26.89 20.71
C ARG A 307 23.98 -27.42 21.91
N GLU A 308 23.73 -26.90 23.10
CA GLU A 308 24.35 -27.37 24.35
C GLU A 308 23.86 -28.77 24.73
N ARG A 309 22.56 -29.05 24.63
CA ARG A 309 22.00 -30.39 24.83
C ARG A 309 22.57 -31.43 23.85
N ARG A 310 22.77 -31.06 22.58
CA ARG A 310 23.40 -31.95 21.58
C ARG A 310 24.86 -32.23 21.86
N LYS A 311 25.59 -31.28 22.44
CA LYS A 311 26.99 -31.48 22.88
C LYS A 311 27.08 -32.33 24.14
N SER A 312 26.08 -32.27 25.03
CA SER A 312 26.06 -33.07 26.25
C SER A 312 25.55 -34.50 26.06
N THR A 313 24.78 -34.80 25.01
CA THR A 313 24.24 -36.15 24.78
C THR A 313 25.09 -37.05 23.87
N GLY A 314 26.28 -36.63 23.45
CA GLY A 314 27.29 -37.53 22.88
C GLY A 314 26.79 -38.53 21.83
N VAL A 315 26.05 -38.07 20.82
CA VAL A 315 25.72 -38.91 19.65
C VAL A 315 26.69 -38.53 18.54
N GLU A 316 27.87 -39.15 18.57
CA GLU A 316 28.68 -39.38 17.37
C GLU A 316 27.89 -40.37 16.50
N ASN A 317 27.44 -39.93 15.33
CA ASN A 317 27.05 -40.85 14.28
C ASN A 317 28.21 -40.96 13.29
N SER A 318 28.85 -42.13 13.35
CA SER A 318 29.59 -42.79 12.28
C SER A 318 28.80 -42.85 10.97
#